data_AF-A0A917LP70-F1
#
_entry.id   AF-A0A917LP70-F1
#
_cell.length_a   1.000
_cell.length_b   1.000
_cell.length_c   1.000
_cell.angle_alpha   90.00
_cell.angle_beta   90.00
_cell.angle_gamma   90.00
#
_symmetry.space_group_name_H-M   'P 1'
#
loop_
_entity.id
_entity.type
_entity.pdbx_description
1 polymer ?
#
loop_
_entity_poly.entity_id
_entity_poly.type
_entity_poly.pdbx_seq_one_letter_code
_entity_poly.pdbx_strand_id
1 'polypeptide(L)'
;MNTPDMLTDVRRLIEARPPTGMQVDRFEIVDEVAELSLSFRQDVLENMLAAELASTGGPSDWDDPRAPLEEGSPTWAYAAGIAALLHHGYFNQVILAQHERDLEQVLADHGRPGTPVTATATYSPTDLMPYYRRLKTAHLQHLSASHD
;
A
#
# COMPACT_ATOMS: atom_id res chain seq x y z
N MET A 1 -9.85 -2.75 29.63
CA MET A 1 -10.39 -2.72 28.26
C MET A 1 -9.24 -3.06 27.35
N ASN A 2 -9.33 -4.19 26.65
CA ASN A 2 -8.19 -4.88 26.08
C ASN A 2 -7.93 -4.40 24.64
N THR A 3 -6.73 -3.92 24.35
CA THR A 3 -6.23 -3.57 23.00
C THR A 3 -6.59 -4.60 21.90
N PRO A 4 -6.64 -5.92 22.16
CA PRO A 4 -7.16 -6.92 21.22
C PRO A 4 -8.56 -6.67 20.66
N ASP A 5 -9.50 -6.15 21.45
CA ASP A 5 -10.89 -5.96 21.03
C ASP A 5 -10.99 -4.76 20.08
N MET A 6 -10.29 -3.67 20.40
CA MET A 6 -10.19 -2.47 19.57
C MET A 6 -9.53 -2.76 18.22
N LEU A 7 -8.42 -3.51 18.20
CA LEU A 7 -7.78 -3.95 16.96
C LEU A 7 -8.73 -4.76 16.08
N THR A 8 -9.57 -5.61 16.69
CA THR A 8 -10.55 -6.42 15.96
C THR A 8 -11.62 -5.56 15.29
N ASP A 9 -12.12 -4.54 15.99
CA ASP A 9 -13.11 -3.61 15.44
C ASP A 9 -12.51 -2.73 14.33
N VAL A 10 -11.28 -2.25 14.50
CA VAL A 10 -10.54 -1.52 13.46
C VAL A 10 -10.34 -2.39 12.21
N ARG A 11 -9.91 -3.65 12.37
CA ARG A 11 -9.81 -4.61 11.26
C ARG A 11 -11.13 -4.80 10.54
N ARG A 12 -12.21 -5.05 11.29
CA ARG A 12 -13.54 -5.24 10.71
C ARG A 12 -13.98 -4.01 9.92
N LEU A 13 -13.70 -2.81 10.43
CA LEU A 13 -14.03 -1.55 9.75
C LEU A 13 -13.29 -1.39 8.42
N ILE A 14 -11.96 -1.55 8.45
CA ILE A 14 -11.09 -1.29 7.30
C ILE A 14 -11.21 -2.39 6.23
N GLU A 15 -11.24 -3.66 6.64
CA GLU A 15 -11.21 -4.80 5.71
C GLU A 15 -12.58 -5.06 5.05
N ALA A 16 -13.67 -4.65 5.69
CA ALA A 16 -15.03 -4.85 5.15
C ALA A 16 -15.51 -3.72 4.23
N ARG A 17 -14.80 -2.58 4.18
CA ARG A 17 -15.23 -1.39 3.43
C ARG A 17 -14.28 -1.08 2.28
N PRO A 18 -14.74 -0.36 1.25
CA PRO A 18 -13.86 0.13 0.20
C PRO A 18 -12.81 1.09 0.75
N PRO A 19 -11.60 1.12 0.15
CA PRO A 19 -11.16 0.28 -0.96
C PRO A 19 -10.93 -1.18 -0.59
N THR A 20 -11.43 -2.10 -1.43
CA THR A 20 -11.41 -3.53 -1.16
C THR A 20 -9.99 -4.09 -1.21
N GLY A 21 -9.70 -5.01 -0.28
CA GLY A 21 -8.41 -5.70 -0.20
C GLY A 21 -7.32 -4.89 0.50
N MET A 22 -7.68 -3.93 1.35
CA MET A 22 -6.79 -3.43 2.40
C MET A 22 -6.73 -4.41 3.58
N GLN A 23 -5.65 -4.34 4.34
CA GLN A 23 -5.39 -5.11 5.56
C GLN A 23 -4.77 -4.22 6.63
N VAL A 24 -5.09 -4.51 7.89
CA VAL A 24 -4.46 -3.84 9.04
C VAL A 24 -3.30 -4.69 9.56
N ASP A 25 -2.09 -4.24 9.27
CA ASP A 25 -0.85 -4.88 9.71
C ASP A 25 -0.64 -4.67 11.21
N ARG A 26 -0.83 -3.43 11.66
CA ARG A 26 -0.59 -3.00 13.04
C ARG A 26 -1.51 -1.84 13.40
N PHE A 27 -1.89 -1.80 14.67
CA PHE A 27 -2.62 -0.68 15.25
C PHE A 27 -2.19 -0.49 16.69
N GLU A 28 -1.72 0.70 17.02
CA GLU A 28 -1.23 1.05 18.34
C GLU A 28 -1.61 2.48 18.72
N ILE A 29 -1.58 2.77 20.03
CA ILE A 29 -1.71 4.13 20.54
C ILE A 29 -0.35 4.53 21.09
N VAL A 30 0.31 5.48 20.42
CA VAL A 30 1.63 6.01 20.77
C VAL A 30 1.49 7.50 20.96
N ASP A 31 1.97 8.03 22.10
CA ASP A 31 1.95 9.47 22.40
C ASP A 31 0.59 10.15 22.15
N GLU A 32 -0.50 9.49 22.58
CA GLU A 32 -1.89 9.96 22.39
C GLU A 32 -2.37 10.03 20.92
N VAL A 33 -1.64 9.40 20.00
CA VAL A 33 -2.01 9.23 18.59
C VAL A 33 -2.30 7.76 18.31
N ALA A 34 -3.39 7.47 17.60
CA ALA A 34 -3.67 6.15 17.07
C ALA A 34 -2.94 5.95 15.74
N GLU A 35 -1.90 5.11 15.75
CA GLU A 35 -1.09 4.79 14.57
C GLU A 35 -1.61 3.51 13.92
N LEU A 36 -2.01 3.63 12.66
CA LEU A 36 -2.50 2.53 11.84
C LEU A 36 -1.49 2.23 10.74
N SER A 37 -0.98 0.99 10.71
CA SER A 37 -0.16 0.49 9.61
C SER A 37 -1.02 -0.38 8.71
N LEU A 38 -1.05 -0.03 7.42
CA LEU A 38 -1.90 -0.62 6.42
C LEU A 38 -1.10 -1.16 5.24
N SER A 39 -1.63 -2.22 4.66
CA SER A 39 -1.16 -2.80 3.41
C SER A 39 -2.34 -3.19 2.53
N PHE A 40 -2.08 -3.38 1.25
CA PHE A 40 -2.96 -4.13 0.36
C PHE A 40 -2.65 -5.62 0.42
N ARG A 41 -3.70 -6.43 0.26
CA ARG A 41 -3.55 -7.83 -0.12
C ARG A 41 -2.70 -7.93 -1.38
N GLN A 42 -1.95 -9.03 -1.47
CA GLN A 42 -1.00 -9.25 -2.56
C GLN A 42 -1.62 -9.12 -3.97
N ASP A 43 -2.83 -9.64 -4.19
CA ASP A 43 -3.54 -9.57 -5.47
C ASP A 43 -3.91 -8.14 -5.85
N VAL A 44 -4.37 -7.35 -4.87
CA VAL A 44 -4.74 -5.94 -5.08
C VAL A 44 -3.51 -5.07 -5.31
N LEU A 45 -2.44 -5.30 -4.54
CA LEU A 45 -1.17 -4.63 -4.75
C LEU A 45 -0.65 -4.85 -6.17
N GLU A 46 -0.60 -6.11 -6.62
CA GLU A 46 -0.10 -6.44 -7.96
C GLU A 46 -0.93 -5.77 -9.07
N ASN A 47 -2.26 -5.79 -8.95
CA ASN A 47 -3.15 -5.12 -9.90
C ASN A 47 -2.98 -3.60 -9.91
N MET A 48 -2.80 -2.98 -8.74
CA MET A 48 -2.58 -1.54 -8.63
C MET A 48 -1.26 -1.13 -9.28
N LEU A 49 -0.17 -1.87 -9.02
CA LEU A 49 1.13 -1.62 -9.63
C LEU A 49 1.09 -1.82 -11.15
N ALA A 50 0.39 -2.84 -11.63
CA ALA A 50 0.19 -3.06 -13.07
C ALA A 50 -0.59 -1.92 -13.74
N ALA A 51 -1.68 -1.46 -13.10
CA ALA A 51 -2.47 -0.35 -13.61
C ALA A 51 -1.68 0.96 -13.62
N GLU A 52 -0.86 1.19 -12.58
CA GLU A 52 0.01 2.35 -12.48
C GLU A 52 1.03 2.35 -13.63
N LEU A 53 1.77 1.25 -13.84
CA LEU A 53 2.70 1.08 -14.97
C LEU A 53 2.03 1.32 -16.33
N ALA A 54 0.81 0.80 -16.52
CA ALA A 54 0.06 0.99 -17.76
C ALA A 54 -0.34 2.46 -17.99
N SER A 55 -0.53 3.22 -16.91
CA SER A 55 -0.92 4.64 -16.96
C SER A 55 0.26 5.60 -17.13
N THR A 56 1.44 5.26 -16.61
CA THR A 56 2.62 6.14 -16.58
C THR A 56 3.72 5.72 -17.57
N GLY A 57 3.62 4.53 -18.17
CA GLY A 57 4.57 4.01 -19.15
C GLY A 57 5.80 3.31 -18.55
N GLY A 58 5.85 3.15 -17.22
CA GLY A 58 6.94 2.47 -16.52
C GLY A 58 8.29 3.19 -16.55
N PRO A 59 9.30 2.63 -15.86
CA PRO A 59 10.65 3.20 -15.80
C PRO A 59 11.40 3.05 -17.12
N SER A 60 12.44 3.86 -17.33
CA SER A 60 13.21 3.89 -18.60
C SER A 60 13.89 2.57 -18.98
N ASP A 61 14.08 1.67 -18.01
CA ASP A 61 14.72 0.38 -18.17
C ASP A 61 13.72 -0.79 -18.26
N TRP A 62 12.42 -0.49 -18.39
CA TRP A 62 11.35 -1.49 -18.34
C TRP A 62 11.36 -2.47 -19.51
N ASP A 63 11.67 -1.99 -20.71
CA ASP A 63 11.68 -2.80 -21.94
C ASP A 63 12.99 -3.57 -22.16
N ASP A 64 14.03 -3.32 -21.36
CA ASP A 64 15.32 -4.01 -21.48
C ASP A 64 15.34 -5.30 -20.63
N PRO A 65 15.39 -6.50 -21.25
CA PRO A 65 15.45 -7.77 -20.54
C PRO A 65 16.75 -7.97 -19.73
N ARG A 66 17.80 -7.19 -19.99
CA ARG A 66 19.10 -7.26 -19.32
C ARG A 66 19.28 -6.21 -18.24
N ALA A 67 18.37 -5.23 -18.17
CA ALA A 67 18.48 -4.17 -17.18
C ALA A 67 18.31 -4.70 -15.75
N PRO A 68 19.22 -4.32 -14.83
CA PRO A 68 19.16 -4.74 -13.44
C PRO A 68 17.96 -4.11 -12.71
N LEU A 69 17.48 -4.79 -11.67
CA LEU A 69 16.35 -4.36 -10.84
C LEU A 69 16.78 -4.09 -9.38
N GLU A 70 18.07 -3.86 -9.17
CA GLU A 70 18.66 -3.64 -7.85
C GLU A 70 18.74 -2.15 -7.49
N GLU A 71 19.15 -1.87 -6.26
CA GLU A 71 19.31 -0.50 -5.78
C GLU A 71 20.19 0.33 -6.72
N GLY A 72 19.67 1.50 -7.10
CA GLY A 72 20.29 2.39 -8.09
C GLY A 72 19.79 2.20 -9.52
N SER A 73 19.00 1.16 -9.83
CA SER A 73 18.36 1.04 -11.14
C SER A 73 17.16 1.99 -11.29
N PRO A 74 16.79 2.37 -12.54
CA PRO A 74 15.58 3.16 -12.77
C PRO A 74 14.31 2.48 -12.23
N THR A 75 14.17 1.16 -12.37
CA THR A 75 13.03 0.44 -11.77
C THR A 75 13.03 0.49 -10.25
N TRP A 76 14.19 0.44 -9.59
CA TRP A 76 14.27 0.59 -8.13
C TRP A 76 13.84 2.00 -7.69
N ALA A 77 14.36 3.03 -8.36
CA ALA A 77 14.00 4.42 -8.09
C ALA A 77 12.49 4.66 -8.29
N TYR A 78 11.92 4.05 -9.32
CA TYR A 78 10.49 4.07 -9.58
C TYR A 78 9.67 3.47 -8.43
N ALA A 79 10.05 2.28 -7.97
CA ALA A 79 9.39 1.65 -6.83
C ALA A 79 9.53 2.46 -5.54
N ALA A 80 10.67 3.14 -5.34
CA ALA A 80 10.83 4.06 -4.22
C ALA A 80 9.86 5.24 -4.30
N GLY A 81 9.64 5.79 -5.50
CA GLY A 81 8.62 6.81 -5.74
C GLY A 81 7.22 6.31 -5.40
N ILE A 82 6.86 5.10 -5.85
CA ILE A 82 5.56 4.50 -5.57
C ILE A 82 5.37 4.20 -4.08
N ALA A 83 6.38 3.64 -3.41
CA ALA A 83 6.34 3.43 -1.95
C ALA A 83 6.09 4.74 -1.19
N ALA A 84 6.78 5.82 -1.57
CA ALA A 84 6.58 7.14 -0.98
C ALA A 84 5.17 7.70 -1.25
N LEU A 85 4.64 7.53 -2.46
CA LEU A 85 3.28 7.95 -2.83
C LEU A 85 2.21 7.19 -2.05
N LEU A 86 2.40 5.88 -1.85
CA LEU A 86 1.50 5.08 -1.02
C LEU A 86 1.53 5.56 0.43
N HIS A 87 2.74 5.73 0.97
CA HIS A 87 2.93 6.13 2.36
C HIS A 87 2.36 7.52 2.67
N HIS A 88 2.73 8.55 1.89
CA HIS A 88 2.35 9.94 2.18
C HIS A 88 1.04 10.39 1.54
N GLY A 89 0.70 9.87 0.36
CA GLY A 89 -0.47 10.30 -0.39
C GLY A 89 -1.68 9.41 -0.13
N TYR A 90 -1.59 8.13 -0.48
CA TYR A 90 -2.77 7.27 -0.53
C TYR A 90 -3.32 6.93 0.86
N PHE A 91 -2.51 6.32 1.73
CA PHE A 91 -3.02 5.86 3.02
C PHE A 91 -3.35 7.02 3.98
N ASN A 92 -2.47 7.99 4.09
CA ASN A 92 -2.68 9.08 5.04
C ASN A 92 -3.75 10.09 4.59
N GLN A 93 -3.92 10.34 3.29
CA GLN A 93 -4.89 11.36 2.83
C GLN A 93 -6.19 10.75 2.32
N VAL A 94 -6.14 9.63 1.58
CA VAL A 94 -7.34 9.04 0.96
C VAL A 94 -8.03 8.07 1.91
N ILE A 95 -7.28 7.11 2.45
CA ILE A 95 -7.86 6.07 3.32
C ILE A 95 -8.31 6.67 4.65
N LEU A 96 -7.48 7.51 5.27
CA LEU A 96 -7.86 8.18 6.49
C LEU A 96 -9.12 9.02 6.30
N ALA A 97 -9.18 9.91 5.29
CA ALA A 97 -10.35 10.75 5.05
C ALA A 97 -11.65 9.94 4.83
N GLN A 98 -11.54 8.72 4.28
CA GLN A 98 -12.70 7.85 4.05
C GLN A 98 -13.19 7.15 5.32
N HIS A 99 -12.31 6.88 6.28
CA HIS A 99 -12.62 6.10 7.49
C HIS A 99 -12.51 6.86 8.81
N GLU A 100 -12.04 8.11 8.79
CA GLU A 100 -11.70 8.93 9.98
C GLU A 100 -12.83 8.93 11.00
N ARG A 101 -14.04 9.31 10.58
CA ARG A 101 -15.21 9.37 11.47
C ARG A 101 -15.53 8.03 12.15
N ASP A 102 -15.41 6.93 11.41
CA ASP A 102 -15.72 5.61 11.95
C ASP A 102 -14.59 5.11 12.87
N LEU A 103 -13.34 5.44 12.56
CA LEU A 103 -12.18 5.16 13.42
C LEU A 103 -12.26 5.96 14.73
N GLU A 104 -12.65 7.24 14.66
CA GLU A 104 -12.93 8.07 15.83
C GLU A 104 -14.04 7.47 16.70
N GLN A 105 -15.10 6.94 16.07
CA GLN A 105 -16.18 6.29 16.80
C GLN A 105 -15.71 5.02 17.49
N VAL A 106 -14.92 4.17 16.82
CA VAL A 106 -14.30 2.99 17.44
C VAL A 106 -13.44 3.42 18.63
N LEU A 107 -12.60 4.44 18.47
CA LEU A 107 -11.77 4.95 19.57
C LEU A 107 -12.63 5.45 20.74
N ALA A 108 -13.71 6.18 20.48
CA ALA A 108 -14.63 6.67 21.51
C ALA A 108 -15.33 5.52 22.26
N ASP A 109 -15.81 4.49 21.55
CA ASP A 109 -16.44 3.30 22.12
C ASP A 109 -15.45 2.52 23.02
N HIS A 110 -14.16 2.59 22.69
CA HIS A 110 -13.06 2.05 23.49
C HIS A 110 -12.44 3.09 24.45
N GLY A 111 -13.18 4.14 24.84
CA GLY A 111 -12.81 5.09 25.89
C GLY A 111 -11.64 6.02 25.56
N ARG A 112 -11.37 6.23 24.28
CA ARG A 112 -10.30 7.09 23.73
C ARG A 112 -10.86 8.23 22.84
N PRO A 113 -11.89 8.97 23.27
CA PRO A 113 -12.50 10.00 22.44
C PRO A 113 -11.50 11.13 22.12
N GLY A 114 -11.55 11.65 20.89
CA GLY A 114 -10.69 12.76 20.45
C GLY A 114 -9.22 12.37 20.19
N THR A 115 -8.90 11.07 20.19
CA THR A 115 -7.57 10.58 19.82
C THR A 115 -7.37 10.74 18.30
N PRO A 116 -6.40 11.54 17.83
CA PRO A 116 -6.11 11.66 16.40
C PRO A 116 -5.62 10.34 15.81
N VAL A 117 -5.93 10.11 14.54
CA VAL A 117 -5.56 8.89 13.82
C VAL A 117 -4.60 9.22 12.69
N THR A 118 -3.57 8.40 12.52
CA THR A 118 -2.67 8.47 11.37
C THR A 118 -2.62 7.11 10.67
N ALA A 119 -2.51 7.12 9.35
CA ALA A 119 -2.47 5.90 8.56
C ALA A 119 -1.22 5.90 7.67
N THR A 120 -0.41 4.85 7.79
CA THR A 120 0.85 4.71 7.05
C THR A 120 0.88 3.41 6.26
N ALA A 121 1.52 3.47 5.09
CA ALA A 121 1.86 2.27 4.34
C ALA A 121 3.17 1.67 4.86
N THR A 122 3.25 0.35 4.91
CA THR A 122 4.46 -0.40 5.34
C THR A 122 5.43 -0.69 4.19
N TYR A 123 5.15 -0.21 2.98
CA TYR A 123 5.94 -0.54 1.79
C TYR A 123 7.30 0.17 1.74
N SER A 124 8.35 -0.60 1.49
CA SER A 124 9.65 -0.15 1.02
C SER A 124 9.87 -0.55 -0.45
N PRO A 125 10.87 0.01 -1.15
CA PRO A 125 11.22 -0.42 -2.51
C PRO A 125 11.49 -1.94 -2.57
N THR A 126 12.15 -2.47 -1.53
CA THR A 126 12.47 -3.89 -1.39
C THR A 126 11.22 -4.76 -1.41
N ASP A 127 10.13 -4.31 -0.77
CA ASP A 127 8.86 -5.04 -0.72
C ASP A 127 8.14 -5.05 -2.07
N LEU A 128 8.33 -4.00 -2.87
CA LEU A 128 7.70 -3.86 -4.18
C LEU A 128 8.46 -4.58 -5.30
N MET A 129 9.78 -4.77 -5.16
CA MET A 129 10.63 -5.39 -6.19
C MET A 129 10.18 -6.77 -6.69
N PRO A 130 9.72 -7.70 -5.83
CA PRO A 130 9.19 -8.97 -6.28
C PRO A 130 8.01 -8.83 -7.27
N TYR A 131 7.17 -7.82 -7.09
CA TYR A 131 6.04 -7.53 -7.96
C TYR A 131 6.52 -6.96 -9.29
N TYR A 132 7.39 -5.94 -9.26
CA TYR A 132 7.96 -5.37 -10.47
C TYR A 132 8.74 -6.39 -11.30
N ARG A 133 9.44 -7.34 -10.68
CA ARG A 133 10.10 -8.43 -11.40
C ARG A 133 9.11 -9.33 -12.16
N ARG A 134 7.99 -9.68 -11.53
CA ARG A 134 6.93 -10.49 -12.18
C ARG A 134 6.29 -9.71 -13.32
N LEU A 135 5.93 -8.44 -13.08
CA LEU A 135 5.32 -7.56 -14.07
C LEU A 135 6.23 -7.32 -15.27
N LYS A 136 7.53 -7.08 -15.05
CA LYS A 136 8.53 -6.93 -16.12
C LYS A 136 8.67 -8.20 -16.93
N THR A 137 8.70 -9.36 -16.28
CA THR A 137 8.77 -10.67 -16.96
C THR A 137 7.55 -10.87 -17.86
N ALA A 138 6.34 -10.62 -17.34
CA ALA A 138 5.10 -10.73 -18.11
C ALA A 138 5.09 -9.75 -19.29
N HIS A 139 5.50 -8.51 -19.07
CA HIS A 139 5.59 -7.47 -20.12
C HIS A 139 6.51 -7.90 -21.28
N LEU A 140 7.72 -8.36 -20.97
CA LEU A 140 8.69 -8.80 -21.98
C LEU A 140 8.24 -10.03 -22.76
N GLN A 141 7.50 -10.95 -22.11
CA GLN A 141 6.88 -12.09 -22.78
C GLN A 141 5.80 -11.64 -23.79
N HIS A 142 4.96 -10.67 -23.43
CA HIS A 142 3.95 -10.12 -24.34
C HIS A 142 4.57 -9.38 -25.52
N LEU A 143 5.63 -8.61 -25.29
CA LEU A 143 6.38 -7.95 -26.36
C LEU A 143 6.95 -8.97 -27.34
N SER A 144 7.56 -10.05 -26.84
CA SER A 144 8.14 -11.10 -27.68
C SER A 144 7.07 -11.80 -28.53
N ALA A 145 5.93 -12.15 -27.93
CA ALA A 145 4.80 -12.78 -28.62
C ALA A 145 4.08 -11.86 -29.64
N SER A 146 4.27 -10.55 -29.55
CA SER A 146 3.69 -9.58 -30.50
C SER A 146 4.59 -9.33 -31.73
N HIS A 147 5.83 -9.82 -31.70
CA HIS A 147 6.81 -9.67 -32.79
C HIS A 147 7.00 -10.95 -33.62
N ASP A 148 6.34 -12.05 -33.25
CA ASP A 148 6.24 -13.31 -34.00
C ASP A 148 4.94 -13.35 -34.84
#